data_AF-W4LX34-F1
#
_entry.id   AF-W4LX34-F1
#
_cell.length_a   1.000
_cell.length_b   1.000
_cell.length_c   1.000
_cell.angle_alpha   90.00
_cell.angle_beta   90.00
_cell.angle_gamma   90.00
#
_symmetry.space_group_name_H-M   'P 1'
#
loop_
_entity.id
_entity.type
_entity.pdbx_description
1 polymer ?
#
loop_
_entity_poly.entity_id
_entity_poly.type
_entity_poly.pdbx_seq_one_letter_code
_entity_poly.pdbx_strand_id
1 'polypeptide(L)'
;MPTARTFTDTMGRTVRLPRVPQRIVSLVPSITEVLFAFGCGDRVVGITDYCTEPAAEVVHKPRVGGTKNPDVPAILEMQPQLVLAVAEENRQHDVGNLTQRTSRCMSLSPPRYAPALICCGGWQNCSTATMQ
;
A
#
# COMPACT_ATOMS: atom_id res chain seq x y z
N MET A 1 -15.13 -4.39 18.24
CA MET A 1 -14.19 -3.26 18.10
C MET A 1 -13.06 -3.73 17.22
N PRO A 2 -12.80 -3.10 16.07
CA PRO A 2 -11.80 -3.68 15.20
C PRO A 2 -10.40 -3.30 15.69
N THR A 3 -9.59 -4.33 15.94
CA THR A 3 -8.38 -4.23 16.76
C THR A 3 -7.23 -3.63 15.96
N ALA A 4 -6.48 -2.72 16.58
CA ALA A 4 -5.23 -2.23 16.03
C ALA A 4 -4.29 -3.40 15.74
N ARG A 5 -3.72 -3.44 14.52
CA ARG A 5 -2.79 -4.48 14.08
C ARG A 5 -1.43 -3.88 13.82
N THR A 6 -0.40 -4.67 14.10
CA THR A 6 0.99 -4.31 13.88
C THR A 6 1.58 -5.28 12.88
N PHE A 7 2.29 -4.76 11.89
CA PHE A 7 2.92 -5.51 10.82
C PHE A 7 4.39 -5.14 10.75
N THR A 8 5.22 -6.09 10.34
CA THR A 8 6.63 -5.83 10.04
C THR A 8 6.79 -5.83 8.53
N ASP A 9 7.33 -4.73 8.00
CA ASP A 9 7.59 -4.58 6.57
C ASP A 9 8.93 -5.23 6.17
N THR A 10 9.25 -5.26 4.88
CA THR A 10 10.48 -5.92 4.40
C THR A 10 11.77 -5.17 4.72
N MET A 11 11.67 -3.94 5.24
CA MET A 11 12.80 -3.18 5.76
C MET A 11 12.94 -3.35 7.29
N GLY A 12 12.21 -4.28 7.90
CA GLY A 12 12.23 -4.55 9.34
C GLY A 12 11.48 -3.51 10.16
N ARG A 13 10.65 -2.67 9.54
CA ARG A 13 9.94 -1.58 10.22
C ARG A 13 8.58 -2.03 10.72
N THR A 14 8.24 -1.58 11.90
CA THR A 14 6.96 -1.87 12.55
C THR A 14 5.90 -0.85 12.12
N VAL A 15 4.97 -1.28 11.28
CA VAL A 15 3.83 -0.49 10.80
C VAL A 15 2.59 -0.82 11.61
N ARG A 16 2.10 0.14 12.41
CA ARG A 16 0.90 -0.03 13.22
C ARG A 16 -0.31 0.61 12.54
N LEU A 17 -1.30 -0.22 12.20
CA LEU A 17 -2.57 0.18 11.64
C LEU A 17 -3.66 0.08 12.71
N PRO A 18 -4.10 1.21 13.31
CA PRO A 18 -5.14 1.20 14.32
C PRO A 18 -6.52 0.83 13.75
N ARG A 19 -6.70 1.03 12.44
CA ARG A 19 -7.90 0.65 11.72
C ARG A 19 -7.62 0.14 10.32
N VAL A 20 -8.58 -0.55 9.69
CA VAL A 20 -8.52 -0.83 8.23
C VAL A 20 -8.35 0.47 7.47
N PRO A 21 -7.31 0.57 6.63
CA PRO A 21 -7.06 1.76 5.83
C PRO A 21 -8.15 1.90 4.77
N GLN A 22 -8.81 3.05 4.74
CA GLN A 22 -9.82 3.41 3.73
C GLN A 22 -9.23 4.23 2.57
N ARG A 23 -7.98 4.67 2.71
CA ARG A 23 -7.25 5.47 1.72
C ARG A 23 -5.87 4.85 1.52
N ILE A 24 -5.69 4.15 0.41
CA ILE A 24 -4.50 3.38 0.07
C ILE A 24 -3.88 3.98 -1.18
N VAL A 25 -2.57 4.22 -1.15
CA VAL A 25 -1.78 4.55 -2.35
C VAL A 25 -0.94 3.33 -2.70
N SER A 26 -1.03 2.88 -3.95
CA SER A 26 -0.23 1.77 -4.46
C SER A 26 0.84 2.29 -5.41
N LEU A 27 2.11 2.09 -5.04
CA LEU A 27 3.25 2.51 -5.85
C LEU A 27 3.74 1.44 -6.83
N VAL A 28 3.03 0.32 -6.94
CA VAL A 28 3.48 -0.88 -7.66
C VAL A 28 2.30 -1.49 -8.43
N PRO A 29 2.41 -1.69 -9.77
CA PRO A 29 1.32 -2.25 -10.58
C PRO A 29 0.78 -3.59 -10.08
N SER A 30 1.67 -4.54 -9.73
CA SER A 30 1.25 -5.86 -9.24
C SER A 30 0.43 -5.80 -7.94
N ILE A 31 0.74 -4.86 -7.05
CA ILE A 31 -0.04 -4.64 -5.83
C ILE A 31 -1.40 -4.03 -6.16
N THR A 32 -1.44 -3.10 -7.11
CA THR A 32 -2.68 -2.47 -7.58
C THR A 32 -3.65 -3.53 -8.10
N GLU A 33 -3.21 -4.41 -9.00
CA GLU A 33 -4.02 -5.50 -9.53
C GLU A 33 -4.57 -6.40 -8.41
N VAL A 34 -3.70 -6.78 -7.46
CA VAL A 34 -4.10 -7.59 -6.30
C VAL A 34 -5.15 -6.85 -5.44
N LEU A 35 -5.02 -5.55 -5.19
CA LEU A 35 -6.02 -4.81 -4.42
C LEU A 35 -7.39 -4.82 -5.10
N PHE A 36 -7.42 -4.69 -6.41
CA PHE A 36 -8.65 -4.75 -7.19
C PHE A 36 -9.26 -6.16 -7.20
N ALA A 37 -8.45 -7.20 -7.46
CA ALA A 37 -8.89 -8.59 -7.45
C ALA A 37 -9.50 -9.02 -6.11
N PHE A 38 -9.07 -8.43 -4.99
CA PHE A 38 -9.58 -8.70 -3.64
C PHE A 38 -10.69 -7.73 -3.19
N GLY A 39 -11.29 -6.96 -4.11
CA GLY A 39 -12.42 -6.07 -3.82
C GLY A 39 -12.07 -4.86 -2.95
N CYS A 40 -10.80 -4.44 -2.96
CA CYS A 40 -10.30 -3.31 -2.17
C CYS A 40 -9.91 -2.12 -3.03
N GLY A 41 -10.20 -2.18 -4.32
CA GLY A 41 -10.04 -1.12 -5.31
C GLY A 41 -10.68 0.21 -4.91
N ASP A 42 -11.83 0.18 -4.25
CA ASP A 42 -12.53 1.39 -3.79
C ASP A 42 -11.71 2.22 -2.80
N ARG A 43 -10.84 1.56 -2.02
CA ARG A 43 -9.98 2.19 -1.04
C ARG A 43 -8.70 2.75 -1.66
N VAL A 44 -8.41 2.41 -2.92
CA VAL A 44 -7.25 2.92 -3.65
C VAL A 44 -7.54 4.35 -4.09
N VAL A 45 -6.76 5.30 -3.57
CA VAL A 45 -6.90 6.75 -3.83
C VAL A 45 -5.79 7.29 -4.73
N GLY A 46 -4.74 6.50 -4.98
CA GLY A 46 -3.66 6.88 -5.88
C GLY A 46 -2.88 5.66 -6.38
N ILE A 47 -2.48 5.71 -7.65
CA ILE A 47 -1.72 4.66 -8.34
C ILE A 47 -0.59 5.27 -9.17
N THR A 48 0.40 4.48 -9.55
CA THR A 48 1.47 4.96 -10.45
C THR A 48 1.01 5.05 -11.89
N ASP A 49 1.78 5.76 -12.70
CA ASP A 49 1.59 5.86 -14.16
C ASP A 49 1.67 4.48 -14.85
N TYR A 50 2.37 3.53 -14.24
CA TYR A 50 2.55 2.17 -14.76
C TYR A 50 1.41 1.21 -14.42
N CYS A 51 0.46 1.62 -13.58
CA CYS A 51 -0.69 0.80 -13.23
C CYS A 51 -1.75 0.86 -14.35
N THR A 52 -1.67 -0.05 -15.31
CA THR A 52 -2.61 -0.09 -16.46
C THR A 52 -3.76 -1.07 -16.27
N GLU A 53 -3.66 -2.00 -15.31
CA GLU A 53 -4.66 -3.03 -15.07
C GLU A 53 -5.21 -3.01 -13.62
N PRO A 54 -6.49 -3.40 -13.42
CA PRO A 54 -7.51 -3.64 -14.44
C PRO A 54 -7.97 -2.32 -15.09
N ALA A 55 -7.88 -2.23 -16.42
CA ALA A 55 -8.00 -0.96 -17.16
C ALA A 55 -9.27 -0.15 -16.84
N ALA A 56 -10.41 -0.82 -16.71
CA ALA A 56 -11.69 -0.19 -16.40
C ALA A 56 -11.73 0.48 -15.01
N GLU A 57 -10.94 0.00 -14.06
CA GLU A 57 -10.94 0.52 -12.69
C GLU A 57 -9.83 1.55 -12.47
N VAL A 58 -8.64 1.32 -13.05
CA VAL A 58 -7.48 2.22 -12.88
C VAL A 58 -7.61 3.51 -13.69
N VAL A 59 -8.40 3.54 -14.77
CA VAL A 59 -8.57 4.74 -15.61
C VAL A 59 -9.13 5.93 -14.83
N HIS A 60 -9.91 5.68 -13.77
CA HIS A 60 -10.52 6.71 -12.93
C HIS A 60 -9.67 7.09 -11.71
N LYS A 61 -8.51 6.44 -11.50
CA LYS A 61 -7.70 6.65 -10.31
C LYS A 61 -6.65 7.75 -10.53
N PRO A 62 -6.46 8.66 -9.54
CA PRO A 62 -5.40 9.66 -9.58
C PRO A 62 -4.02 9.03 -9.75
N ARG A 63 -3.20 9.66 -10.57
CA ARG A 63 -1.82 9.26 -10.83
C ARG A 63 -0.88 10.00 -9.90
N VAL A 64 0.04 9.27 -9.28
CA VAL A 64 1.05 9.80 -8.34
C VAL A 64 2.47 9.68 -8.87
N GLY A 65 2.63 9.71 -10.19
CA GLY A 65 3.92 9.61 -10.87
C GLY A 65 4.41 8.16 -11.05
N GLY A 66 5.72 8.01 -11.22
CA GLY A 66 6.37 6.72 -11.52
C GLY A 66 6.76 5.93 -10.27
N THR A 67 7.09 4.64 -10.44
CA THR A 67 7.59 3.78 -9.33
C THR A 67 8.90 4.29 -8.71
N LYS A 68 9.80 4.86 -9.52
CA LYS A 68 11.11 5.39 -9.09
C LYS A 68 11.19 6.92 -8.98
N ASN A 69 10.06 7.59 -9.15
CA ASN A 69 9.90 9.03 -8.96
C ASN A 69 8.44 9.35 -8.61
N PRO A 70 7.95 8.86 -7.46
CA PRO A 70 6.59 9.16 -7.02
C PRO A 70 6.48 10.63 -6.62
N ASP A 71 5.35 11.27 -6.93
CA ASP A 71 5.03 12.62 -6.50
C ASP A 71 4.69 12.61 -5.00
N VAL A 72 5.72 12.74 -4.16
CA VAL A 72 5.57 12.72 -2.69
C VAL A 72 4.62 13.82 -2.20
N PRO A 73 4.71 15.09 -2.64
CA PRO A 73 3.72 16.12 -2.29
C PRO A 73 2.28 15.70 -2.61
N ALA A 74 2.00 15.25 -3.83
CA ALA A 74 0.65 14.83 -4.22
C ALA A 74 0.15 13.64 -3.39
N ILE A 75 1.02 12.67 -3.10
CA ILE A 75 0.69 11.53 -2.22
C ILE A 75 0.31 12.02 -0.82
N LEU A 76 1.03 12.99 -0.25
CA LEU A 76 0.75 13.49 1.09
C LEU A 76 -0.56 14.29 1.14
N GLU A 77 -0.88 15.05 0.10
CA GLU A 77 -2.16 15.78 -0.03
C GLU A 77 -3.37 14.85 -0.06
N MET A 78 -3.21 13.65 -0.61
CA MET A 78 -4.26 12.61 -0.59
C MET A 78 -4.52 12.03 0.81
N GLN A 79 -3.73 12.40 1.82
CA GLN A 79 -3.86 11.88 3.20
C GLN A 79 -4.01 10.35 3.27
N PRO A 80 -3.09 9.58 2.68
CA PRO A 80 -3.17 8.13 2.65
C PRO A 80 -3.01 7.57 4.07
N GLN A 81 -3.84 6.58 4.38
CA GLN A 81 -3.76 5.82 5.61
C GLN A 81 -2.81 4.63 5.49
N LEU A 82 -2.47 4.23 4.26
CA LEU A 82 -1.50 3.19 3.94
C LEU A 82 -0.87 3.51 2.59
N VAL A 83 0.45 3.48 2.51
CA VAL A 83 1.18 3.52 1.23
C VAL A 83 1.86 2.18 1.05
N LEU A 84 1.62 1.53 -0.09
CA LEU A 84 2.22 0.25 -0.45
C LEU A 84 3.33 0.49 -1.47
N ALA A 85 4.54 0.08 -1.11
CA ALA A 85 5.74 0.16 -1.93
C ALA A 85 6.45 -1.20 -1.94
N VAL A 86 7.32 -1.43 -2.91
CA VAL A 86 8.22 -2.59 -2.96
C VAL A 86 9.65 -2.09 -3.06
N ALA A 87 10.53 -2.55 -2.18
CA ALA A 87 11.92 -2.08 -2.11
C ALA A 87 12.73 -2.35 -3.40
N GLU A 88 12.36 -3.37 -4.18
CA GLU A 88 12.99 -3.68 -5.48
C GLU A 88 12.54 -2.73 -6.61
N GLU A 89 11.32 -2.21 -6.52
CA GLU A 89 10.71 -1.36 -7.55
C GLU A 89 10.82 0.14 -7.25
N ASN A 90 10.75 0.50 -5.96
CA ASN A 90 10.77 1.87 -5.48
C ASN A 90 12.15 2.21 -4.88
N ARG A 91 12.71 3.37 -5.23
CA ARG A 91 14.01 3.80 -4.67
C ARG A 91 13.89 3.99 -3.16
N GLN A 92 14.89 3.51 -2.42
CA GLN A 92 14.92 3.63 -0.96
C GLN A 92 14.81 5.08 -0.48
N HIS A 93 15.37 6.04 -1.23
CA HIS A 93 15.24 7.47 -0.92
C HIS A 93 13.78 7.93 -0.93
N ASP A 94 13.00 7.53 -1.94
CA ASP A 94 11.62 7.98 -2.10
C ASP A 94 10.69 7.31 -1.08
N VAL A 95 10.90 6.00 -0.86
CA VAL A 95 10.24 5.27 0.23
C VAL A 95 10.60 5.89 1.58
N GLY A 96 11.86 6.26 1.78
CA GLY A 96 12.37 6.96 2.97
C GLY A 96 11.63 8.27 3.23
N ASN A 97 11.51 9.12 2.21
CA ASN A 97 10.81 10.41 2.31
C ASN A 97 9.34 10.25 2.67
N LEU A 98 8.66 9.26 2.09
CA LEU A 98 7.30 8.91 2.47
C LEU A 98 7.25 8.44 3.92
N THR A 99 8.15 7.55 4.34
CA THR A 99 8.12 6.98 5.69
C THR A 99 8.40 7.99 6.80
N GLN A 100 9.23 9.01 6.53
CA GLN A 100 9.48 10.10 7.48
C GLN A 100 8.25 10.99 7.68
N ARG A 101 7.36 11.07 6.68
CA ARG A 101 6.22 11.99 6.65
C ARG A 101 4.87 11.29 6.85
N THR A 102 4.82 9.98 6.63
CA THR A 102 3.68 9.11 6.92
C THR A 102 4.13 7.88 7.70
N SER A 103 3.66 7.75 8.93
CA SER A 103 3.95 6.61 9.82
C SER A 103 3.32 5.28 9.35
N ARG A 104 2.79 5.23 8.11
CA ARG A 104 1.99 4.10 7.59
C ARG A 104 2.37 3.70 6.16
N CYS A 105 3.62 3.93 5.78
CA CYS A 105 4.17 3.39 4.54
C CYS A 105 4.76 1.99 4.82
N MET A 106 4.36 1.00 4.02
CA MET A 106 4.78 -0.38 4.14
C MET A 106 5.53 -0.81 2.88
N SER A 107 6.79 -1.22 3.06
CA SER A 107 7.56 -1.88 2.01
C SER A 107 7.25 -3.38 2.01
N LEU A 108 6.85 -3.91 0.86
CA LEU A 108 6.60 -5.32 0.63
C LEU A 108 7.65 -5.87 -0.34
N SER A 109 7.79 -7.18 -0.40
CA SER A 109 8.55 -7.89 -1.43
C SER A 109 7.73 -9.11 -1.82
N PRO A 110 7.73 -9.56 -3.09
CA PRO A 110 7.16 -10.86 -3.43
C PRO A 110 7.89 -11.94 -2.58
N PRO A 111 7.24 -12.90 -1.89
CA PRO A 111 5.82 -13.33 -1.91
C PRO A 111 4.94 -12.76 -0.77
N ARG A 112 5.40 -11.72 -0.05
CA ARG A 112 4.77 -11.18 1.16
C ARG A 112 3.68 -10.15 0.85
N TYR A 113 2.79 -10.41 -0.11
CA TYR A 113 1.60 -9.57 -0.33
C TYR A 113 0.50 -9.78 0.72
N ALA A 114 0.60 -10.87 1.49
CA ALA A 114 -0.36 -11.24 2.53
C ALA A 114 -0.72 -10.11 3.52
N PRO A 115 0.21 -9.28 4.04
CA PRO A 115 -0.14 -8.19 4.96
C PRO A 115 -1.05 -7.14 4.31
N ALA A 116 -0.81 -6.79 3.04
CA ALA A 116 -1.67 -5.88 2.28
C ALA A 116 -3.06 -6.48 2.06
N LEU A 117 -3.12 -7.77 1.76
CA LEU A 117 -4.38 -8.53 1.62
C LEU A 117 -5.16 -8.58 2.94
N ILE A 118 -4.48 -8.79 4.07
CA ILE A 118 -5.07 -8.81 5.41
C ILE A 118 -5.66 -7.44 5.80
N CYS A 119 -5.01 -6.36 5.39
CA CYS A 119 -5.51 -5.00 5.61
C CYS A 119 -6.78 -4.71 4.79
N CYS A 120 -7.01 -5.47 3.72
CA CYS A 120 -7.94 -5.15 2.66
C CYS A 120 -9.18 -6.07 2.70
N GLY A 121 -8.99 -7.38 2.57
CA GLY A 121 -10.07 -8.36 2.35
C GLY A 121 -10.64 -9.06 3.59
N GLY A 122 -10.08 -8.86 4.80
CA GLY A 122 -10.51 -9.68 5.95
C GLY A 122 -9.93 -9.27 7.28
N TRP A 123 -10.22 -8.04 7.73
CA TRP A 123 -9.76 -7.54 9.03
C TRP A 123 -10.25 -8.38 10.23
N GLN A 124 -11.36 -9.11 10.05
CA GLN A 124 -12.02 -9.92 11.08
C GLN A 124 -11.51 -11.38 11.15
N ASN A 125 -11.01 -11.98 10.06
CA ASN A 125 -10.71 -13.42 10.00
C ASN A 125 -9.23 -13.80 10.02
N CYS A 126 -8.31 -12.83 10.04
CA CYS A 126 -6.88 -13.15 10.00
C CYS A 126 -6.26 -13.09 11.39
N SER A 127 -6.64 -13.95 12.31
CA SER A 127 -5.80 -14.25 13.48
C SER A 127 -4.58 -15.04 12.99
N THR A 128 -3.39 -14.72 13.48
CA THR A 128 -2.09 -15.39 13.17
C THR A 128 -1.59 -15.27 11.73
N ALA A 129 -0.97 -14.14 11.40
CA ALA A 129 0.16 -14.11 10.47
C ALA A 129 1.43 -13.83 11.30
N THR A 130 1.78 -14.77 12.18
CA THR A 130 3.13 -14.85 12.75
C THR A 130 3.98 -15.50 11.67
N MET A 131 4.85 -14.71 11.02
CA MET A 131 5.92 -15.26 10.20
C MET A 131 6.91 -15.95 11.13
N GLN A 132 6.93 -17.29 11.09
CA GLN A 132 8.17 -18.05 11.31
C GLN A 132 9.01 -17.98 10.05
#